data_AF-A0A940UG34-F1
#
_entry.id   AF-A0A940UG34-F1
#
_cell.length_a   1.000
_cell.length_b   1.000
_cell.length_c   1.000
_cell.angle_alpha   90.00
_cell.angle_beta   90.00
_cell.angle_gamma   90.00
#
_symmetry.space_group_name_H-M   'P 1'
#
loop_
_entity.id
_entity.type
_entity.pdbx_description
1 polymer ?
#
loop_
_entity_poly.entity_id
_entity_poly.type
_entity_poly.pdbx_seq_one_letter_code
_entity_poly.pdbx_strand_id
1 'polypeptide(L)'
;PKDWIDKRLRGIAIRQNLTDEWQERGISTERDFSILTAEIAKATFGVTPSEHKELKSLVRKNDNLRDHMTDLELIFTMLGEKVTTEISQTEKPDTFEKNKKVAKRGGSVAGTARKETERELGRSVVSKENFMPNKLTGNESK
;
A
#
# COMPACT_ATOMS: atom_id res chain seq x y z
N PRO A 1 -3.18 22.00 3.02
CA PRO A 1 -4.21 21.23 3.78
C PRO A 1 -5.23 20.46 2.92
N LYS A 2 -5.57 20.88 1.70
CA LYS A 2 -6.49 20.13 0.82
C LYS A 2 -5.85 18.92 0.13
N ASP A 3 -4.61 19.08 -0.34
CA ASP A 3 -3.93 18.06 -1.16
C ASP A 3 -3.76 16.69 -0.46
N TRP A 4 -3.37 16.68 0.82
CA TRP A 4 -3.23 15.42 1.57
C TRP A 4 -4.58 14.72 1.83
N ILE A 5 -5.66 15.48 1.97
CA ILE A 5 -7.02 14.94 2.15
C ILE A 5 -7.49 14.30 0.85
N ASP A 6 -7.30 14.97 -0.28
CA ASP A 6 -7.71 14.46 -1.58
C ASP A 6 -6.94 13.18 -1.95
N LYS A 7 -5.63 13.14 -1.68
CA LYS A 7 -4.80 11.94 -1.82
C LYS A 7 -5.32 10.79 -0.93
N ARG A 8 -5.66 11.08 0.33
CA ARG A 8 -6.22 10.09 1.26
C ARG A 8 -7.55 9.52 0.75
N LEU A 9 -8.46 10.39 0.31
CA LEU A 9 -9.77 9.98 -0.21
C LEU A 9 -9.63 9.08 -1.44
N ARG A 10 -8.73 9.43 -2.37
CA ARG A 10 -8.42 8.59 -3.54
C ARG A 10 -7.87 7.23 -3.14
N GLY A 11 -6.94 7.19 -2.18
CA GLY A 11 -6.40 5.94 -1.67
C GLY A 11 -7.43 5.05 -0.96
N ILE A 12 -8.42 5.65 -0.30
CA ILE A 12 -9.55 4.91 0.29
C ILE A 12 -10.43 4.30 -0.81
N ALA A 13 -10.78 5.08 -1.83
CA ALA A 13 -11.60 4.60 -2.94
C ALA A 13 -10.93 3.44 -3.71
N ILE A 14 -9.63 3.54 -3.99
CA ILE A 14 -8.88 2.47 -4.65
C ILE A 14 -8.87 1.17 -3.83
N ARG A 15 -8.66 1.29 -2.50
CA ARG A 15 -8.69 0.12 -1.62
C ARG A 15 -10.08 -0.50 -1.53
N GLN A 16 -11.13 0.33 -1.46
CA GLN A 16 -12.50 -0.16 -1.44
C GLN A 16 -12.79 -0.98 -2.70
N ASN A 17 -12.45 -0.46 -3.88
CA ASN A 17 -12.63 -1.18 -5.14
C ASN A 17 -11.87 -2.52 -5.18
N LEU A 18 -10.67 -2.59 -4.60
CA LEU A 18 -9.90 -3.83 -4.52
C LEU A 18 -10.57 -4.85 -3.58
N THR A 19 -11.03 -4.41 -2.41
CA THR A 19 -11.76 -5.27 -1.47
C THR A 19 -13.07 -5.77 -2.07
N ASP A 20 -13.83 -4.90 -2.74
CA ASP A 20 -15.10 -5.25 -3.40
C ASP A 20 -14.87 -6.29 -4.49
N GLU A 21 -13.81 -6.12 -5.30
CA GLU A 21 -13.44 -7.12 -6.31
C GLU A 21 -13.04 -8.45 -5.66
N TRP A 22 -12.27 -8.47 -4.57
CA TRP A 22 -11.96 -9.71 -3.86
C TRP A 22 -13.20 -10.39 -3.27
N GLN A 23 -14.16 -9.62 -2.74
CA GLN A 23 -15.45 -10.15 -2.28
C GLN A 23 -16.23 -10.79 -3.42
N GLU A 24 -16.27 -10.16 -4.59
CA GLU A 24 -16.87 -10.70 -5.81
C GLU A 24 -16.14 -11.98 -6.28
N ARG A 25 -14.86 -12.17 -5.94
CA ARG A 25 -14.09 -13.41 -6.16
C ARG A 25 -14.22 -14.42 -5.01
N GLY A 26 -15.13 -14.21 -4.08
CA GLY A 26 -15.42 -15.14 -2.97
C GLY A 26 -14.42 -15.06 -1.81
N ILE A 27 -13.58 -14.01 -1.75
CA ILE A 27 -12.69 -13.76 -0.62
C ILE A 27 -13.39 -12.83 0.37
N SER A 28 -13.64 -13.29 1.59
CA SER A 28 -14.48 -12.56 2.57
C SER A 28 -13.85 -12.39 3.95
N THR A 29 -12.69 -13.01 4.21
CA THR A 29 -12.07 -12.96 5.54
C THR A 29 -11.04 -11.82 5.64
N GLU A 30 -11.00 -11.15 6.79
CA GLU A 30 -9.98 -10.13 7.08
C GLU A 30 -8.55 -10.68 6.98
N ARG A 31 -8.38 -11.96 7.33
CA ARG A 31 -7.11 -12.68 7.21
C ARG A 31 -6.66 -12.77 5.76
N ASP A 32 -7.55 -13.15 4.85
CA ASP A 32 -7.24 -13.28 3.43
C ASP A 32 -6.91 -11.93 2.81
N PHE A 33 -7.71 -10.90 3.10
CA PHE A 33 -7.41 -9.52 2.65
C PHE A 33 -6.04 -9.06 3.15
N SER A 34 -5.70 -9.36 4.41
CA SER A 34 -4.40 -9.01 4.98
C SER A 34 -3.25 -9.72 4.25
N ILE A 35 -3.42 -11.00 3.91
CA ILE A 35 -2.40 -11.76 3.17
C ILE A 35 -2.25 -11.20 1.74
N LEU A 36 -3.35 -11.01 1.01
CA LEU A 36 -3.30 -10.51 -0.37
C LEU A 36 -2.71 -9.09 -0.43
N THR A 37 -3.09 -8.22 0.50
CA THR A 37 -2.50 -6.89 0.64
C THR A 37 -1.00 -6.95 0.94
N ALA A 38 -0.57 -7.89 1.80
CA ALA A 38 0.85 -8.10 2.09
C ALA A 38 1.63 -8.59 0.87
N GLU A 39 1.04 -9.43 0.01
CA GLU A 39 1.66 -9.86 -1.24
C GLU A 39 1.84 -8.69 -2.22
N ILE A 40 0.83 -7.81 -2.36
CA ILE A 40 0.96 -6.58 -3.15
C ILE A 40 2.09 -5.72 -2.60
N ALA A 41 2.07 -5.41 -1.30
CA ALA A 41 3.06 -4.55 -0.66
C ALA A 41 4.49 -5.10 -0.82
N LYS A 42 4.68 -6.41 -0.58
CA LYS A 42 5.97 -7.06 -0.72
C LYS A 42 6.46 -7.06 -2.17
N ALA A 43 5.59 -7.31 -3.13
CA ALA A 43 5.98 -7.26 -4.54
C ALA A 43 6.29 -5.82 -5.01
N THR A 44 5.60 -4.81 -4.47
CA THR A 44 5.85 -3.40 -4.77
C THR A 44 7.15 -2.89 -4.13
N PHE A 45 7.32 -3.06 -2.82
CA PHE A 45 8.37 -2.40 -2.03
C PHE A 45 9.53 -3.32 -1.66
N GLY A 46 9.40 -4.63 -1.87
CA GLY A 46 10.39 -5.62 -1.43
C GLY A 46 10.34 -5.93 0.06
N VAL A 47 9.46 -5.28 0.82
CA VAL A 47 9.25 -5.45 2.26
C VAL A 47 7.78 -5.69 2.57
N THR A 48 7.51 -6.45 3.61
CA THR A 48 6.17 -6.66 4.14
C THR A 48 5.62 -5.38 4.80
N PRO A 49 4.30 -5.26 5.00
CA PRO A 49 3.73 -4.13 5.73
C PRO A 49 4.33 -3.95 7.15
N SER A 50 4.66 -5.04 7.84
CA SER A 50 5.28 -4.98 9.18
C SER A 50 6.70 -4.42 9.11
N GLU A 51 7.54 -4.95 8.22
CA GLU A 51 8.91 -4.42 7.99
C GLU A 51 8.87 -2.95 7.54
N HIS A 52 7.89 -2.56 6.73
CA HIS A 52 7.74 -1.16 6.31
C HIS A 52 7.36 -0.25 7.49
N LYS A 53 6.49 -0.72 8.40
CA LYS A 53 6.19 0.01 9.65
C LYS A 53 7.44 0.16 10.52
N GLU A 54 8.29 -0.87 10.62
CA GLU A 54 9.55 -0.82 11.34
C GLU A 54 10.53 0.19 10.71
N LEU A 55 10.65 0.22 9.38
CA LEU A 55 11.45 1.22 8.67
C LEU A 55 11.00 2.65 8.96
N LYS A 56 9.69 2.86 9.15
CA LYS A 56 9.08 4.15 9.51
C LYS A 56 9.07 4.44 11.02
N SER A 57 9.67 3.56 11.84
CA SER A 57 9.71 3.66 13.30
C SER A 57 8.31 3.74 13.95
N LEU A 58 7.33 3.06 13.39
CA LEU A 58 5.96 3.03 13.90
C LEU A 58 5.85 2.01 15.03
N VAL A 59 5.88 2.50 16.26
CA VAL A 59 5.91 1.68 17.49
C VAL A 59 4.53 1.39 18.05
N ARG A 60 3.48 2.13 17.65
CA ARG A 60 2.13 1.90 18.19
C ARG A 60 1.36 0.93 17.30
N LYS A 61 0.62 0.03 17.95
CA LYS A 61 -0.21 -0.98 17.26
C LYS A 61 -1.22 -0.36 16.28
N ASN A 62 -1.71 0.85 16.58
CA ASN A 62 -2.75 1.54 15.81
C ASN A 62 -2.19 2.50 14.75
N ASP A 63 -0.87 2.61 14.59
CA ASP A 63 -0.30 3.50 13.56
C ASP A 63 -0.59 2.91 12.18
N ASN A 64 -1.29 3.70 11.36
CA ASN A 64 -1.60 3.34 9.98
C ASN A 64 -0.41 3.69 9.10
N LEU A 65 0.23 2.68 8.52
CA LEU A 65 1.41 2.84 7.67
C LEU A 65 1.23 3.89 6.56
N ARG A 66 0.05 3.95 5.94
CA ARG A 66 -0.21 4.88 4.83
C ARG A 66 -0.25 6.34 5.26
N ASP A 67 -0.48 6.61 6.54
CA ASP A 67 -0.49 7.97 7.08
C ASP A 67 0.94 8.50 7.25
N HIS A 68 1.92 7.59 7.20
CA HIS A 68 3.36 7.85 7.38
C HIS A 68 4.17 7.59 6.11
N MET A 69 3.53 7.14 5.03
CA MET A 69 4.14 6.98 3.72
C MET A 69 4.33 8.33 3.04
N THR A 70 5.45 8.47 2.34
CA THR A 70 5.71 9.58 1.42
C THR A 70 4.76 9.55 0.22
N ASP A 71 4.69 10.65 -0.53
CA ASP A 71 3.87 10.74 -1.73
C ASP A 71 4.17 9.62 -2.75
N LEU A 72 5.46 9.31 -2.99
CA LEU A 72 5.84 8.24 -3.92
C LEU A 72 5.44 6.86 -3.39
N GLU A 73 5.60 6.59 -2.08
CA GLU A 73 5.15 5.33 -1.49
C GLU A 73 3.63 5.17 -1.60
N LEU A 74 2.85 6.25 -1.42
CA LEU A 74 1.41 6.21 -1.64
C LEU A 74 1.05 5.95 -3.10
N ILE A 75 1.72 6.61 -4.05
CA ILE A 75 1.50 6.43 -5.49
C ILE A 75 1.75 4.98 -5.91
N PHE A 76 2.88 4.39 -5.53
CA PHE A 76 3.17 3.00 -5.89
C PHE A 76 2.27 1.99 -5.18
N THR A 77 1.82 2.30 -3.96
CA THR A 77 0.80 1.50 -3.28
C THR A 77 -0.50 1.48 -4.09
N MET A 78 -1.00 2.66 -4.48
CA MET A 78 -2.23 2.80 -5.26
C MET A 78 -2.11 2.15 -6.65
N LEU A 79 -0.95 2.26 -7.30
CA LEU A 79 -0.69 1.58 -8.57
C LEU A 79 -0.77 0.06 -8.42
N GLY A 80 -0.13 -0.52 -7.39
CA GLY A 80 -0.15 -1.96 -7.15
C GLY A 80 -1.55 -2.49 -6.86
N GLU A 81 -2.33 -1.74 -6.07
CA GLU A 81 -3.74 -2.06 -5.79
C GLU A 81 -4.60 -2.00 -7.04
N LYS A 82 -4.53 -0.88 -7.78
CA LYS A 82 -5.34 -0.69 -8.99
C LYS A 82 -5.02 -1.74 -10.05
N VAL A 83 -3.75 -2.02 -10.31
CA VAL A 83 -3.35 -3.05 -11.28
C VAL A 83 -3.81 -4.43 -10.83
N THR A 84 -3.75 -4.74 -9.52
CA THR A 84 -4.30 -6.00 -8.99
C THR A 84 -5.80 -6.12 -9.29
N THR A 85 -6.57 -5.07 -9.06
CA THR A 85 -8.02 -5.03 -9.38
C THR A 85 -8.27 -5.28 -10.87
N GLU A 86 -7.57 -4.57 -11.76
CA GLU A 86 -7.75 -4.71 -13.22
C GLU A 86 -7.42 -6.13 -13.71
N ILE A 87 -6.34 -6.74 -13.19
CA ILE A 87 -5.97 -8.13 -13.51
C ILE A 87 -7.04 -9.08 -12.98
N SER A 88 -7.53 -8.89 -11.76
CA SER A 88 -8.58 -9.73 -11.16
C SER A 88 -9.88 -9.66 -11.96
N GLN A 89 -10.31 -8.47 -12.38
CA GLN A 89 -11.53 -8.30 -13.18
C GLN A 89 -11.43 -8.97 -14.56
N THR A 90 -10.22 -8.98 -15.14
CA THR A 90 -9.95 -9.62 -16.43
C THR A 90 -9.90 -11.15 -16.30
N GLU A 91 -9.16 -11.66 -15.31
CA GLU A 91 -8.87 -13.09 -15.19
C GLU A 91 -9.89 -13.86 -14.34
N LYS A 92 -10.68 -13.15 -13.54
CA LYS A 92 -11.71 -13.67 -12.64
C LYS A 92 -11.22 -14.87 -11.83
N PRO A 93 -10.16 -14.71 -11.01
CA PRO A 93 -9.61 -15.81 -10.23
C PRO A 93 -10.66 -16.34 -9.24
N ASP A 94 -10.86 -17.67 -9.24
CA ASP A 94 -11.89 -18.39 -8.50
C ASP A 94 -11.37 -19.10 -7.24
N THR A 95 -10.07 -18.97 -6.93
CA THR A 95 -9.46 -19.52 -5.72
C THR A 95 -8.55 -18.51 -5.04
N PHE A 96 -8.33 -18.69 -3.73
CA PHE A 96 -7.40 -17.88 -2.98
C PHE A 96 -5.99 -17.87 -3.59
N GLU A 97 -5.47 -19.03 -3.98
CA GLU A 97 -4.13 -19.13 -4.58
C GLU A 97 -4.02 -18.42 -5.93
N LYS A 98 -5.09 -18.42 -6.75
CA LYS A 98 -5.13 -17.63 -7.98
C LYS A 98 -5.17 -16.13 -7.67
N ASN A 99 -6.00 -15.71 -6.72
CA ASN A 99 -6.04 -14.32 -6.23
C ASN A 99 -4.68 -13.86 -5.69
N LYS A 100 -3.96 -14.74 -4.97
CA LYS A 100 -2.62 -14.49 -4.47
C LYS A 100 -1.60 -14.27 -5.60
N LYS A 101 -1.67 -15.05 -6.67
CA LYS A 101 -0.84 -14.85 -7.88
C LYS A 101 -1.16 -13.51 -8.56
N VAL A 102 -2.43 -13.14 -8.64
CA VAL A 102 -2.89 -11.85 -9.18
C VAL A 102 -2.36 -10.68 -8.35
N ALA A 103 -2.49 -10.74 -7.01
CA ALA A 103 -1.94 -9.76 -6.07
C ALA A 103 -0.42 -9.58 -6.24
N LYS A 104 0.33 -10.68 -6.32
CA LYS A 104 1.78 -10.63 -6.56
C LYS A 104 2.11 -9.97 -7.91
N ARG A 105 1.35 -10.26 -8.97
CA ARG A 105 1.56 -9.65 -10.30
C ARG A 105 1.27 -8.16 -10.30
N GLY A 106 0.15 -7.73 -9.71
CA GLY A 106 -0.18 -6.31 -9.60
C GLY A 106 0.87 -5.52 -8.81
N GLY A 107 1.31 -6.06 -7.67
CA GLY A 107 2.43 -5.48 -6.92
C GLY A 107 3.76 -5.50 -7.70
N SER A 108 4.03 -6.52 -8.51
CA SER A 108 5.26 -6.59 -9.32
C SER A 108 5.32 -5.52 -10.41
N VAL A 109 4.18 -5.17 -11.02
CA VAL A 109 4.09 -4.05 -11.97
C VAL A 109 4.45 -2.74 -11.27
N ALA A 110 3.85 -2.47 -10.11
CA ALA A 110 4.19 -1.28 -9.33
C ALA A 110 5.63 -1.28 -8.83
N GLY A 111 6.17 -2.45 -8.45
CA GLY A 111 7.56 -2.59 -8.03
C GLY A 111 8.56 -2.36 -9.16
N THR A 112 8.21 -2.73 -10.39
CA THR A 112 9.02 -2.40 -11.57
C THR A 112 9.02 -0.89 -11.81
N ALA A 113 7.83 -0.27 -11.85
CA ALA A 113 7.71 1.19 -12.00
C ALA A 113 8.46 1.96 -10.90
N ARG A 114 8.40 1.48 -9.65
CA ARG A 114 9.17 2.03 -8.53
C ARG A 114 10.66 1.97 -8.79
N LYS A 115 11.20 0.82 -9.19
CA LYS A 115 12.64 0.64 -9.45
C LYS A 115 13.14 1.51 -10.60
N GLU A 116 12.36 1.63 -11.68
CA GLU A 116 12.68 2.56 -12.77
C GLU A 116 12.72 4.00 -12.24
N THR A 117 11.73 4.39 -11.43
CA THR A 117 11.68 5.72 -10.81
C THR A 117 12.88 5.99 -9.90
N GLU A 118 13.28 5.01 -9.08
CA GLU A 118 14.45 5.12 -8.20
C GLU A 118 15.75 5.30 -8.99
N ARG A 119 15.87 4.66 -10.16
CA ARG A 119 17.02 4.82 -11.06
C ARG A 119 17.12 6.25 -11.59
N GLU A 120 16.01 6.80 -12.06
CA GLU A 120 15.96 8.17 -12.60
C GLU A 120 16.19 9.23 -11.51
N LEU A 121 15.71 8.98 -10.29
CA LEU A 121 15.86 9.91 -9.16
C LEU A 121 17.21 9.78 -8.44
N GLY A 122 17.95 8.70 -8.63
CA GLY A 122 19.20 8.42 -7.91
C GLY A 122 19.02 8.16 -6.41
N ARG A 123 17.80 7.87 -5.94
CA ARG A 123 17.48 7.60 -4.53
C ARG A 123 16.35 6.58 -4.38
N SER A 124 16.34 5.88 -3.24
CA SER A 124 15.28 4.94 -2.88
C SER A 124 13.96 5.66 -2.57
N VAL A 125 12.84 5.07 -2.99
CA VAL A 125 11.48 5.45 -2.62
C VAL A 125 11.12 4.85 -1.27
N VAL A 126 11.56 3.62 -0.99
CA VAL A 126 11.42 3.01 0.34
C VAL A 126 12.48 3.61 1.24
N SER A 127 12.05 4.39 2.22
CA SER A 127 12.97 5.11 3.11
C SER A 127 12.43 5.18 4.54
N LYS A 128 13.31 5.52 5.49
CA LYS A 128 12.94 5.80 6.88
C LYS A 128 12.24 7.15 7.07
N GLU A 129 12.09 7.95 6.02
CA GLU A 129 11.49 9.28 6.07
C GLU A 129 10.01 9.17 6.43
N ASN A 130 9.57 9.82 7.50
CA ASN A 130 8.18 9.81 7.93
C ASN A 130 7.47 11.09 7.43
N PHE A 131 6.39 10.93 6.67
CA PHE A 131 5.64 12.06 6.12
C PHE A 131 4.87 12.87 7.19
N MET A 132 4.70 12.32 8.40
CA MET A 132 4.19 13.04 9.56
C MET A 132 5.38 13.61 10.36
N PRO A 133 5.74 14.89 10.20
CA PRO A 133 6.63 15.53 11.17
C PRO A 133 5.97 15.44 12.54
N ASN A 134 6.75 15.19 13.60
CA ASN A 134 6.32 15.33 15.00
C ASN A 134 5.70 16.71 15.23
N LYS A 135 4.40 16.86 14.96
CA LYS A 135 3.57 17.96 15.41
C LYS A 135 2.44 17.32 16.17
N LEU A 136 2.68 17.15 17.46
CA LEU A 136 1.75 17.32 18.59
C LEU A 136 2.42 16.93 19.93
N THR A 137 3.71 17.23 20.12
CA THR A 137 4.28 17.45 21.47
C THR A 137 4.42 18.94 21.67
N GLY A 138 3.29 19.64 21.70
CA GLY A 138 3.22 20.96 22.30
C GLY A 138 3.15 20.77 23.80
N ASN A 139 4.27 21.01 24.49
CA ASN A 139 4.26 21.38 25.89
C ASN A 139 3.27 22.54 26.07
N GLU A 140 2.16 22.31 26.74
CA GLU A 140 1.48 23.35 27.51
C GLU A 140 1.74 23.04 28.98
N SER A 141 2.93 23.43 29.42
CA SER A 141 3.13 23.82 30.82
C SER A 141 2.56 25.23 30.97
N LYS A 142 1.40 25.33 31.59
CA LYS A 142 0.98 26.48 32.41
C LYS A 142 0.26 25.94 33.63
#